data_AF-A0A4U7JEY6-F1
#
_entry.id   AF-A0A4U7JEY6-F1
#
_cell.length_a   1.000
_cell.length_b   1.000
_cell.length_c   1.000
_cell.angle_alpha   90.00
_cell.angle_beta   90.00
_cell.angle_gamma   90.00
#
_symmetry.space_group_name_H-M   'P 1'
#
loop_
_entity.id
_entity.type
_entity.pdbx_description
1 polymer ?
#
loop_
_entity_poly.entity_id
_entity_poly.type
_entity_poly.pdbx_seq_one_letter_code
_entity_poly.pdbx_strand_id
1 'polypeptide(L)'
;MKEYSTNIAIIDDGINQNLYSIGELKHNIQITPELHIKERVNYDPFLPSHGTTCAAIIKKYAPDAVLSSVKILNDDSHKGMRSQLIKALEWCVENNISLINLSLGTIDYKDFIEVEKATKYASNNGVIIVAACNNRNVFTCPASLENVVGVKCDRSGTLIEMEYIYNSFSLDGIDITACGIHDLMKYSGEIEITSPCNSFAAPAVTALICNIIKDNPNIGISRLKEALKRNATNIIQIEEVSYIENKVNIGNCFNNSTNKSIEIPIIEVYNNYSNKVYDFYKKLTAKFREDGYNAISICTEAEKDLCNGLISINSGLIDDEIPLDNNFLVNRIKMICDIYDPDIIIVPIDMMKDNYYTNLEAVESDLEIDIKININENLDIEVMSENEKYEDCEIYPNNKYIETKTFTFNDQQIDHLYNYILSLFETNEGKIDTYEF
;
A
#
# COMPACT_ATOMS: atom_id res chain seq x y z
N MET A 1 -31.90 -8.19 -26.53
CA MET A 1 -31.12 -7.51 -25.47
C MET A 1 -29.77 -7.17 -26.07
N LYS A 2 -29.27 -5.95 -25.94
CA LYS A 2 -27.88 -5.65 -26.35
C LYS A 2 -26.97 -6.41 -25.40
N GLU A 3 -26.21 -7.35 -25.94
CA GLU A 3 -25.16 -8.05 -25.21
C GLU A 3 -24.11 -7.01 -24.83
N TYR A 4 -24.06 -6.64 -23.54
CA TYR A 4 -22.99 -5.77 -23.03
C TYR A 4 -21.76 -6.66 -22.86
N SER A 5 -20.83 -6.60 -23.81
CA SER A 5 -19.51 -7.20 -23.61
C SER A 5 -18.64 -6.21 -22.84
N THR A 6 -18.20 -6.61 -21.64
CA THR A 6 -17.30 -5.83 -20.80
C THR A 6 -15.92 -5.77 -21.47
N ASN A 7 -15.47 -4.55 -21.78
CA ASN A 7 -14.13 -4.33 -22.35
C ASN A 7 -13.12 -4.24 -21.21
N ILE A 8 -12.17 -5.18 -21.18
CA ILE A 8 -11.12 -5.24 -20.19
C ILE A 8 -9.79 -4.85 -20.83
N ALA A 9 -9.07 -3.89 -20.25
CA ALA A 9 -7.67 -3.66 -20.59
C ALA A 9 -6.75 -4.36 -19.60
N ILE A 10 -5.75 -5.06 -20.11
CA ILE A 10 -4.63 -5.58 -19.32
C ILE A 10 -3.43 -4.70 -19.63
N ILE A 11 -2.99 -3.93 -18.63
CA ILE A 11 -1.80 -3.08 -18.73
C ILE A 11 -0.62 -3.86 -18.14
N ASP A 12 0.31 -4.31 -18.99
CA ASP A 12 1.36 -5.29 -18.62
C ASP A 12 2.55 -5.27 -19.61
N ASP A 13 3.26 -6.41 -19.76
CA ASP A 13 4.31 -6.67 -20.76
C ASP A 13 3.76 -7.07 -22.15
N GLY A 14 2.44 -7.15 -22.29
CA GLY A 14 1.74 -7.44 -23.54
C GLY A 14 1.03 -8.79 -23.51
N ILE A 15 0.16 -9.04 -24.49
CA ILE A 15 -0.54 -10.33 -24.63
C ILE A 15 -0.10 -11.00 -25.91
N ASN A 16 0.36 -12.25 -25.80
CA ASN A 16 0.66 -13.13 -26.92
C ASN A 16 -0.51 -14.12 -27.06
N GLN A 17 -1.47 -13.76 -27.90
CA GLN A 17 -2.84 -14.28 -27.84
C GLN A 17 -3.04 -15.73 -28.33
N ASN A 18 -2.04 -16.34 -28.96
CA ASN A 18 -2.16 -17.69 -29.55
C ASN A 18 -1.58 -18.80 -28.65
N LEU A 19 -0.91 -18.46 -27.54
CA LEU A 19 -0.45 -19.46 -26.58
C LEU A 19 -1.64 -20.16 -25.88
N TYR A 20 -2.70 -19.42 -25.57
CA TYR A 20 -3.95 -19.90 -24.97
C TYR A 20 -5.14 -19.52 -25.88
N SER A 21 -6.34 -20.03 -25.56
CA SER A 21 -7.58 -19.67 -26.27
C SER A 21 -8.08 -18.26 -25.89
N ILE A 22 -7.27 -17.24 -26.10
CA ILE A 22 -7.58 -15.84 -25.76
C ILE A 22 -8.52 -15.19 -26.78
N GLY A 23 -8.44 -15.59 -28.04
CA GLY A 23 -9.20 -14.96 -29.12
C GLY A 23 -8.64 -13.61 -29.55
N GLU A 24 -9.40 -12.88 -30.37
CA GLU A 24 -8.95 -11.58 -30.90
C GLU A 24 -8.96 -10.49 -29.83
N LEU A 25 -7.88 -9.72 -29.78
CA LEU A 25 -7.77 -8.54 -28.93
C LEU A 25 -8.42 -7.35 -29.63
N LYS A 26 -9.24 -6.59 -28.91
CA LYS A 26 -9.87 -5.36 -29.43
C LYS A 26 -8.82 -4.29 -29.73
N HIS A 27 -7.84 -4.15 -28.84
CA HIS A 27 -6.68 -3.29 -29.03
C HIS A 27 -5.42 -4.05 -28.60
N ASN A 28 -4.32 -3.86 -29.31
CA ASN A 28 -3.01 -4.39 -28.95
C ASN A 28 -1.97 -3.30 -29.18
N ILE A 29 -1.74 -2.48 -28.15
CA ILE A 29 -0.90 -1.30 -28.25
C ILE A 29 0.31 -1.39 -27.33
N GLN A 30 1.31 -0.58 -27.62
CA GLN A 30 2.44 -0.29 -26.76
C GLN A 30 2.52 1.22 -26.53
N ILE A 31 2.74 1.61 -25.28
CA ILE A 31 3.11 2.98 -24.91
C ILE A 31 4.62 2.98 -24.69
N THR A 32 5.37 3.71 -25.51
CA THR A 32 6.84 3.76 -25.39
C THR A 32 7.29 4.63 -24.20
N PRO A 33 8.56 4.57 -23.78
CA PRO A 33 9.11 5.48 -22.77
C PRO A 33 8.92 6.97 -23.10
N GLU A 34 8.91 7.31 -24.40
CA GLU A 34 8.63 8.66 -24.93
C GLU A 34 7.12 8.98 -25.00
N LEU A 35 6.28 8.10 -24.46
CA LEU A 35 4.82 8.23 -24.39
C LEU A 35 4.10 8.20 -25.75
N HIS A 36 4.75 7.67 -26.79
CA HIS A 36 4.07 7.38 -28.05
C HIS A 36 3.20 6.13 -27.93
N ILE A 37 1.95 6.23 -28.36
CA ILE A 37 1.04 5.10 -28.49
C ILE A 37 1.18 4.54 -29.91
N LYS A 38 1.51 3.27 -30.03
CA LYS A 38 1.61 2.56 -31.32
C LYS A 38 0.99 1.18 -31.22
N GLU A 39 0.59 0.61 -32.34
CA GLU A 39 0.23 -0.81 -32.40
C GLU A 39 1.44 -1.67 -32.05
N ARG A 40 1.23 -2.72 -31.25
CA ARG A 40 2.25 -3.70 -30.93
C ARG A 40 2.40 -4.64 -32.12
N VAL A 41 3.58 -4.61 -32.74
CA VAL A 41 3.94 -5.41 -33.92
C VAL A 41 5.21 -6.21 -33.64
N ASN A 42 5.54 -7.17 -34.50
CA ASN A 42 6.78 -7.96 -34.46
C ASN A 42 6.99 -8.74 -33.14
N TYR A 43 5.94 -9.34 -32.61
CA TYR A 43 6.01 -10.24 -31.45
C TYR A 43 5.57 -11.65 -31.87
N ASP A 44 6.02 -12.67 -31.14
CA ASP A 44 5.55 -14.05 -31.32
C ASP A 44 4.27 -14.27 -30.50
N PRO A 45 3.12 -14.55 -31.15
CA PRO A 45 1.86 -14.73 -30.45
C PRO A 45 1.77 -16.04 -29.66
N PHE A 46 2.76 -16.95 -29.78
CA PHE A 46 2.81 -18.23 -29.04
C PHE A 46 3.76 -18.21 -27.85
N LEU A 47 4.56 -17.15 -27.64
CA LEU A 47 5.48 -17.11 -26.51
C LEU A 47 4.76 -16.80 -25.19
N PRO A 48 5.19 -17.40 -24.06
CA PRO A 48 4.71 -16.99 -22.76
C PRO A 48 5.14 -15.55 -22.45
N SER A 49 4.27 -14.83 -21.75
CA SER A 49 4.56 -13.53 -21.15
C SER A 49 3.67 -13.37 -19.93
N HIS A 50 4.00 -12.43 -19.05
CA HIS A 50 3.24 -12.22 -17.82
C HIS A 50 1.79 -11.80 -18.13
N GLY A 51 1.61 -10.85 -19.06
CA GLY A 51 0.30 -10.41 -19.53
C GLY A 51 -0.47 -11.50 -20.28
N THR A 52 0.20 -12.42 -21.00
CA THR A 52 -0.45 -13.60 -21.59
C THR A 52 -1.08 -14.49 -20.52
N THR A 53 -0.37 -14.76 -19.42
CA THR A 53 -0.90 -15.59 -18.31
C THR A 53 -2.08 -14.89 -17.63
N CYS A 54 -1.99 -13.59 -17.37
CA CYS A 54 -3.13 -12.82 -16.83
C CYS A 54 -4.35 -12.87 -17.77
N ALA A 55 -4.15 -12.73 -19.08
CA ALA A 55 -5.21 -12.85 -20.07
C ALA A 55 -5.88 -14.23 -20.07
N ALA A 56 -5.07 -15.29 -19.96
CA ALA A 56 -5.56 -16.66 -19.89
C ALA A 56 -6.40 -16.92 -18.63
N ILE A 57 -5.98 -16.41 -17.46
CA ILE A 57 -6.74 -16.49 -16.21
C ILE A 57 -8.09 -15.78 -16.37
N ILE A 58 -8.10 -14.55 -16.92
CA ILE A 58 -9.35 -13.82 -17.15
C ILE A 58 -10.27 -14.62 -18.09
N LYS A 59 -9.75 -15.16 -19.19
CA LYS A 59 -10.54 -15.93 -20.16
C LYS A 59 -11.05 -17.25 -19.63
N LYS A 60 -10.33 -17.91 -18.71
CA LYS A 60 -10.78 -19.13 -18.03
C LYS A 60 -12.09 -18.90 -17.27
N TYR A 61 -12.23 -17.76 -16.59
CA TYR A 61 -13.36 -17.49 -15.70
C TYR A 61 -14.37 -16.48 -16.25
N ALA A 62 -14.02 -15.75 -17.31
CA ALA A 62 -14.88 -14.84 -18.05
C ALA A 62 -14.65 -15.02 -19.57
N PRO A 63 -15.08 -16.15 -20.18
CA PRO A 63 -14.79 -16.50 -21.57
C PRO A 63 -15.29 -15.45 -22.58
N ASP A 64 -16.42 -14.79 -22.29
CA ASP A 64 -17.01 -13.76 -23.17
C ASP A 64 -16.39 -12.37 -23.00
N ALA A 65 -15.38 -12.22 -22.12
CA ALA A 65 -14.70 -10.94 -21.94
C ALA A 65 -13.95 -10.53 -23.22
N VAL A 66 -14.10 -9.26 -23.62
CA VAL A 66 -13.32 -8.68 -24.72
C VAL A 66 -12.08 -8.03 -24.13
N LEU A 67 -10.91 -8.51 -24.55
CA LEU A 67 -9.64 -8.07 -23.98
C LEU A 67 -8.92 -7.08 -24.89
N SER A 68 -8.22 -6.13 -24.26
CA SER A 68 -7.27 -5.21 -24.87
C SER A 68 -5.92 -5.35 -24.17
N SER A 69 -4.84 -5.38 -24.94
CA SER A 69 -3.47 -5.37 -24.43
C SER A 69 -2.88 -3.96 -24.50
N VAL A 70 -2.37 -3.48 -23.37
CA VAL A 70 -1.64 -2.20 -23.28
C VAL A 70 -0.26 -2.48 -22.70
N LYS A 71 0.73 -2.62 -23.58
CA LYS A 71 2.12 -2.89 -23.16
C LYS A 71 2.79 -1.62 -22.66
N ILE A 72 3.23 -1.63 -21.40
CA ILE A 72 4.07 -0.56 -20.81
C ILE A 72 5.39 -1.08 -20.23
N LEU A 73 5.48 -2.38 -19.93
CA LEU A 73 6.69 -2.97 -19.37
C LEU A 73 7.69 -3.31 -20.48
N ASN A 74 8.98 -3.10 -20.21
CA ASN A 74 10.07 -3.53 -21.08
C ASN A 74 10.24 -5.07 -21.03
N ASP A 75 10.58 -5.69 -22.17
CA ASP A 75 10.69 -7.15 -22.29
C ASP A 75 11.84 -7.74 -21.46
N ASP A 76 12.95 -7.02 -21.32
CA ASP A 76 14.15 -7.50 -20.63
C ASP A 76 14.11 -7.17 -19.13
N SER A 77 13.74 -5.94 -18.79
CA SER A 77 13.81 -5.47 -17.41
C SER A 77 12.54 -5.75 -16.61
N HIS A 78 11.43 -6.07 -17.28
CA HIS A 78 10.08 -6.17 -16.71
C HIS A 78 9.66 -4.91 -15.91
N LYS A 79 10.22 -3.75 -16.26
CA LYS A 79 9.95 -2.45 -15.64
C LYS A 79 9.30 -1.52 -16.64
N GLY A 80 8.45 -0.63 -16.16
CA GLY A 80 7.88 0.49 -16.91
C GLY A 80 8.07 1.78 -16.13
N MET A 81 7.77 2.91 -16.78
CA MET A 81 7.82 4.23 -16.16
C MET A 81 6.45 4.61 -15.58
N ARG A 82 6.45 5.37 -14.49
CA ARG A 82 5.25 6.00 -13.94
C ARG A 82 4.44 6.76 -15.01
N SER A 83 5.11 7.52 -15.85
CA SER A 83 4.50 8.28 -16.95
C SER A 83 3.78 7.39 -17.97
N GLN A 84 4.31 6.19 -18.25
CA GLN A 84 3.65 5.21 -19.12
C GLN A 84 2.39 4.64 -18.46
N LEU A 85 2.42 4.37 -17.14
CA LEU A 85 1.25 3.91 -16.40
C LEU A 85 0.15 4.98 -16.41
N ILE A 86 0.49 6.24 -16.12
CA ILE A 86 -0.44 7.36 -16.19
C ILE A 86 -1.05 7.46 -17.58
N LYS A 87 -0.22 7.40 -18.64
CA LYS A 87 -0.70 7.47 -20.02
C LYS A 87 -1.60 6.29 -20.40
N ALA A 88 -1.34 5.10 -19.87
CA ALA A 88 -2.17 3.92 -20.07
C ALA A 88 -3.56 4.08 -19.42
N LEU A 89 -3.62 4.61 -18.20
CA LEU A 89 -4.89 4.90 -17.52
C LEU A 89 -5.71 5.95 -18.27
N GLU A 90 -5.09 7.02 -18.74
CA GLU A 90 -5.73 8.03 -19.61
C GLU A 90 -6.27 7.40 -20.89
N TRP A 91 -5.45 6.60 -21.58
CA TRP A 91 -5.84 5.94 -22.81
C TRP A 91 -7.05 5.01 -22.60
N CYS A 92 -7.10 4.28 -21.49
CA CYS A 92 -8.24 3.42 -21.16
C CYS A 92 -9.54 4.22 -21.02
N VAL A 93 -9.50 5.40 -20.39
CA VAL A 93 -10.64 6.32 -20.30
C VAL A 93 -11.07 6.77 -21.70
N GLU A 94 -10.13 7.23 -22.53
CA GLU A 94 -10.39 7.72 -23.89
C GLU A 94 -10.96 6.64 -24.83
N ASN A 95 -10.69 5.35 -24.55
CA ASN A 95 -11.08 4.22 -25.40
C ASN A 95 -12.24 3.40 -24.83
N ASN A 96 -12.99 3.96 -23.87
CA ASN A 96 -14.19 3.34 -23.28
C ASN A 96 -13.91 1.93 -22.69
N ILE A 97 -12.75 1.79 -22.05
CA ILE A 97 -12.45 0.62 -21.22
C ILE A 97 -13.24 0.76 -19.92
N SER A 98 -13.97 -0.29 -19.54
CA SER A 98 -14.78 -0.29 -18.31
C SER A 98 -14.05 -0.93 -17.12
N LEU A 99 -13.11 -1.83 -17.39
CA LEU A 99 -12.38 -2.58 -16.37
C LEU A 99 -10.90 -2.71 -16.75
N ILE A 100 -10.01 -2.44 -15.80
CA ILE A 100 -8.56 -2.55 -15.97
C ILE A 100 -8.03 -3.61 -15.01
N ASN A 101 -7.22 -4.54 -15.53
CA ASN A 101 -6.34 -5.39 -14.74
C ASN A 101 -4.91 -4.81 -14.75
N LEU A 102 -4.38 -4.51 -13.57
CA LEU A 102 -3.01 -4.11 -13.32
C LEU A 102 -2.29 -5.18 -12.50
N SER A 103 -1.52 -6.06 -13.16
CA SER A 103 -0.64 -7.00 -12.46
C SER A 103 0.75 -6.38 -12.21
N LEU A 104 0.78 -5.07 -11.98
CA LEU A 104 1.95 -4.23 -11.75
C LEU A 104 1.58 -3.05 -10.84
N GLY A 105 2.59 -2.39 -10.29
CA GLY A 105 2.45 -1.20 -9.47
C GLY A 105 3.82 -0.60 -9.14
N THR A 106 3.82 0.48 -8.37
CA THR A 106 5.04 1.11 -7.84
C THR A 106 5.06 1.04 -6.33
N ILE A 107 6.27 0.87 -5.80
CA ILE A 107 6.60 0.95 -4.38
C ILE A 107 7.46 2.19 -4.09
N ASP A 108 7.84 2.96 -5.12
CA ASP A 108 8.58 4.20 -4.95
C ASP A 108 7.59 5.30 -4.53
N TYR A 109 7.74 5.79 -3.30
CA TYR A 109 6.84 6.78 -2.73
C TYR A 109 6.79 8.08 -3.53
N LYS A 110 7.84 8.39 -4.32
CA LYS A 110 7.89 9.56 -5.19
C LYS A 110 6.87 9.49 -6.33
N ASP A 111 6.39 8.29 -6.65
CA ASP A 111 5.39 8.08 -7.70
C ASP A 111 3.95 8.21 -7.18
N PHE A 112 3.72 8.02 -5.88
CA PHE A 112 2.40 7.74 -5.31
C PHE A 112 1.38 8.84 -5.63
N ILE A 113 1.74 10.11 -5.48
CA ILE A 113 0.81 11.23 -5.68
C ILE A 113 0.34 11.35 -7.13
N GLU A 114 1.23 11.15 -8.09
CA GLU A 114 0.86 11.23 -9.51
C GLU A 114 0.04 10.00 -9.94
N VAL A 115 0.41 8.81 -9.46
CA VAL A 115 -0.37 7.58 -9.72
C VAL A 115 -1.75 7.66 -9.07
N GLU A 116 -1.86 8.20 -7.87
CA GLU A 116 -3.15 8.41 -7.19
C GLU A 116 -4.05 9.34 -8.00
N LYS A 117 -3.54 10.48 -8.48
CA LYS A 117 -4.29 11.40 -9.33
C LYS A 117 -4.78 10.75 -10.62
N ALA A 118 -3.93 10.00 -11.31
CA ALA A 118 -4.31 9.31 -12.55
C ALA A 118 -5.36 8.22 -12.31
N THR A 119 -5.22 7.48 -11.21
CA THR A 119 -6.18 6.45 -10.81
C THR A 119 -7.52 7.05 -10.42
N LYS A 120 -7.53 8.16 -9.65
CA LYS A 120 -8.75 8.92 -9.33
C LYS A 120 -9.42 9.45 -10.59
N TYR A 121 -8.64 9.98 -11.55
CA TYR A 121 -9.17 10.42 -12.85
C TYR A 121 -9.88 9.29 -13.59
N ALA A 122 -9.26 8.11 -13.70
CA ALA A 122 -9.87 6.96 -14.36
C ALA A 122 -11.15 6.49 -13.64
N SER A 123 -11.10 6.38 -12.31
CA SER A 123 -12.25 5.97 -11.49
C SER A 123 -13.42 6.95 -11.59
N ASN A 124 -13.15 8.25 -11.57
CA ASN A 124 -14.17 9.30 -11.75
C ASN A 124 -14.83 9.28 -13.13
N ASN A 125 -14.16 8.69 -14.13
CA ASN A 125 -14.73 8.45 -15.46
C ASN A 125 -15.39 7.06 -15.60
N GLY A 126 -15.66 6.38 -14.48
CA GLY A 126 -16.39 5.12 -14.45
C GLY A 126 -15.55 3.87 -14.74
N VAL A 127 -14.22 4.00 -14.80
CA VAL A 127 -13.33 2.86 -14.99
C VAL A 127 -13.07 2.16 -13.66
N ILE A 128 -13.34 0.87 -13.59
CA ILE A 128 -12.98 0.05 -12.43
C ILE A 128 -11.56 -0.48 -12.62
N ILE A 129 -10.73 -0.38 -11.58
CA ILE A 129 -9.33 -0.82 -11.61
C ILE A 129 -9.17 -1.92 -10.58
N VAL A 130 -8.56 -3.03 -11.01
CA VAL A 130 -8.10 -4.13 -10.16
C VAL A 130 -6.59 -4.14 -10.22
N ALA A 131 -5.92 -4.10 -9.06
CA ALA A 131 -4.46 -4.03 -9.03
C ALA A 131 -3.85 -5.01 -8.02
N ALA A 132 -2.78 -5.68 -8.45
CA ALA A 132 -2.01 -6.59 -7.62
C ALA A 132 -1.11 -5.82 -6.64
N CYS A 133 -1.08 -6.27 -5.39
CA CYS A 133 -0.06 -5.87 -4.42
C CYS A 133 1.32 -6.39 -4.86
N ASN A 134 2.41 -5.70 -4.51
CA ASN A 134 3.77 -6.19 -4.74
C ASN A 134 3.96 -7.58 -4.08
N ASN A 135 4.73 -8.47 -4.70
CA ASN A 135 4.94 -9.83 -4.18
C ASN A 135 5.63 -9.89 -2.81
N ARG A 136 6.29 -8.81 -2.35
CA ARG A 136 6.80 -8.65 -0.98
C ARG A 136 5.72 -8.25 0.04
N ASN A 137 4.47 -8.06 -0.39
CA ASN A 137 3.33 -7.59 0.42
C ASN A 137 3.55 -6.23 1.11
N VAL A 138 4.35 -5.37 0.47
CA VAL A 138 4.54 -3.97 0.86
C VAL A 138 3.48 -3.06 0.22
N PHE A 139 3.26 -1.88 0.78
CA PHE A 139 2.38 -0.85 0.25
C PHE A 139 2.68 -0.62 -1.22
N THR A 140 1.65 -0.70 -2.06
CA THR A 140 1.81 -0.68 -3.52
C THR A 140 0.77 0.23 -4.13
N CYS A 141 1.21 1.27 -4.82
CA CYS A 141 0.33 2.14 -5.58
C CYS A 141 0.16 1.58 -7.02
N PRO A 142 -1.07 1.42 -7.56
CA PRO A 142 -2.34 1.89 -7.02
C PRO A 142 -3.14 0.84 -6.22
N ALA A 143 -2.64 -0.38 -6.01
CA ALA A 143 -3.37 -1.45 -5.33
C ALA A 143 -3.93 -1.08 -3.95
N SER A 144 -3.21 -0.24 -3.20
CA SER A 144 -3.57 0.23 -1.87
C SER A 144 -4.55 1.43 -1.85
N LEU A 145 -5.01 1.91 -3.00
CA LEU A 145 -5.88 3.10 -3.08
C LEU A 145 -7.36 2.74 -2.93
N GLU A 146 -8.11 3.60 -2.23
CA GLU A 146 -9.54 3.37 -1.93
C GLU A 146 -10.40 3.16 -3.18
N ASN A 147 -10.09 3.89 -4.27
CA ASN A 147 -10.82 3.84 -5.53
C ASN A 147 -10.36 2.71 -6.47
N VAL A 148 -9.58 1.76 -5.96
CA VAL A 148 -9.07 0.56 -6.65
C VAL A 148 -9.50 -0.68 -5.88
N VAL A 149 -9.75 -1.79 -6.57
CA VAL A 149 -9.86 -3.10 -5.92
C VAL A 149 -8.46 -3.70 -5.80
N GLY A 150 -7.88 -3.60 -4.61
CA GLY A 150 -6.57 -4.13 -4.30
C GLY A 150 -6.61 -5.64 -4.07
N VAL A 151 -5.64 -6.39 -4.61
CA VAL A 151 -5.60 -7.86 -4.52
C VAL A 151 -4.24 -8.38 -4.03
N LYS A 152 -4.28 -9.27 -3.05
CA LYS A 152 -3.20 -10.16 -2.61
C LYS A 152 -3.50 -11.60 -2.98
N CYS A 153 -2.45 -12.40 -3.11
CA CYS A 153 -2.51 -13.83 -3.27
C CYS A 153 -2.55 -14.51 -1.91
N ASP A 154 -3.43 -15.49 -1.76
CA ASP A 154 -3.30 -16.48 -0.71
C ASP A 154 -2.05 -17.33 -0.97
N ARG A 155 -1.07 -17.21 -0.08
CA ARG A 155 0.17 -18.00 -0.12
C ARG A 155 0.11 -19.26 0.72
N SER A 156 -0.88 -19.44 1.60
CA SER A 156 -1.04 -20.68 2.36
C SER A 156 -1.64 -21.80 1.52
N GLY A 157 -2.21 -21.49 0.36
CA GLY A 157 -2.82 -22.46 -0.55
C GLY A 157 -4.12 -23.04 0.01
N THR A 158 -4.81 -22.27 0.85
CA THR A 158 -6.08 -22.66 1.47
C THR A 158 -7.26 -22.35 0.57
N LEU A 159 -7.20 -21.24 -0.17
CA LEU A 159 -8.22 -20.85 -1.14
C LEU A 159 -8.03 -21.62 -2.44
N ILE A 160 -9.13 -22.19 -2.95
CA ILE A 160 -9.16 -22.82 -4.28
C ILE A 160 -9.56 -21.80 -5.36
N GLU A 161 -9.51 -22.22 -6.62
CA GLU A 161 -9.85 -21.37 -7.76
C GLU A 161 -11.20 -20.65 -7.57
N MET A 162 -11.20 -19.34 -7.85
CA MET A 162 -12.34 -18.43 -7.69
C MET A 162 -12.79 -18.13 -6.26
N GLU A 163 -12.16 -18.71 -5.24
CA GLU A 163 -12.35 -18.29 -3.85
C GLU A 163 -11.48 -17.08 -3.48
N TYR A 164 -12.03 -16.27 -2.60
CA TYR A 164 -11.36 -15.10 -2.03
C TYR A 164 -11.96 -14.75 -0.68
N ILE A 165 -11.17 -14.06 0.14
CA ILE A 165 -11.61 -13.42 1.37
C ILE A 165 -11.59 -11.91 1.22
N TYR A 166 -12.45 -11.22 1.97
CA TYR A 166 -12.47 -9.76 2.03
C TYR A 166 -11.76 -9.28 3.30
N ASN A 167 -10.75 -8.44 3.12
CA ASN A 167 -9.91 -7.87 4.17
C ASN A 167 -10.56 -6.57 4.70
N SER A 168 -11.53 -6.70 5.61
CA SER A 168 -12.28 -5.54 6.13
C SER A 168 -11.43 -4.54 6.93
N PHE A 169 -10.25 -4.96 7.37
CA PHE A 169 -9.45 -4.30 8.42
C PHE A 169 -7.97 -4.16 7.99
N SER A 170 -7.72 -3.93 6.70
CA SER A 170 -6.37 -3.92 6.16
C SER A 170 -5.62 -2.62 6.44
N LEU A 171 -4.38 -2.74 6.93
CA LEU A 171 -3.48 -1.61 7.18
C LEU A 171 -2.88 -1.05 5.89
N ASP A 172 -2.75 -1.87 4.86
CA ASP A 172 -2.17 -1.54 3.57
C ASP A 172 -3.21 -1.15 2.51
N GLY A 173 -4.49 -1.05 2.87
CA GLY A 173 -5.58 -0.67 1.97
C GLY A 173 -5.98 -1.74 0.95
N ILE A 174 -5.47 -2.96 1.05
CA ILE A 174 -5.82 -4.05 0.12
C ILE A 174 -7.16 -4.68 0.51
N ASP A 175 -8.10 -4.76 -0.43
CA ASP A 175 -9.46 -5.25 -0.18
C ASP A 175 -9.58 -6.78 -0.15
N ILE A 176 -8.83 -7.48 -1.01
CA ILE A 176 -9.06 -8.89 -1.32
C ILE A 176 -7.78 -9.71 -1.16
N THR A 177 -7.91 -10.91 -0.57
CA THR A 177 -6.93 -11.99 -0.71
C THR A 177 -7.57 -13.14 -1.47
N ALA A 178 -7.00 -13.56 -2.59
CA ALA A 178 -7.60 -14.54 -3.51
C ALA A 178 -6.61 -15.64 -3.92
N CYS A 179 -7.12 -16.76 -4.44
CA CYS A 179 -6.29 -17.82 -5.00
C CYS A 179 -5.45 -17.31 -6.19
N GLY A 180 -4.15 -17.63 -6.23
CA GLY A 180 -3.24 -17.33 -7.35
C GLY A 180 -2.73 -18.57 -8.11
N ILE A 181 -3.29 -19.74 -7.81
CA ILE A 181 -2.93 -21.02 -8.44
C ILE A 181 -4.05 -21.41 -9.39
N HIS A 182 -3.74 -21.54 -10.67
CA HIS A 182 -4.72 -21.80 -11.72
C HIS A 182 -4.19 -22.80 -12.73
N ASP A 183 -5.05 -23.74 -13.13
CA ASP A 183 -4.76 -24.67 -14.22
C ASP A 183 -5.13 -24.03 -15.58
N LEU A 184 -4.15 -23.75 -16.41
CA LEU A 184 -4.32 -23.08 -17.71
C LEU A 184 -4.01 -24.03 -18.86
N MET A 185 -4.99 -24.26 -19.74
CA MET A 185 -4.83 -25.12 -20.91
C MET A 185 -4.32 -24.32 -22.11
N LYS A 186 -3.08 -24.59 -22.53
CA LYS A 186 -2.49 -24.03 -23.75
C LYS A 186 -3.24 -24.52 -24.99
N TYR A 187 -3.09 -23.79 -26.10
CA TYR A 187 -3.66 -24.19 -27.39
C TYR A 187 -3.15 -25.57 -27.86
N SER A 188 -1.95 -25.98 -27.44
CA SER A 188 -1.38 -27.30 -27.71
C SER A 188 -2.08 -28.46 -26.96
N GLY A 189 -2.94 -28.15 -25.98
CA GLY A 189 -3.57 -29.13 -25.08
C GLY A 189 -2.77 -29.42 -23.81
N GLU A 190 -1.57 -28.86 -23.66
CA GLU A 190 -0.79 -28.94 -22.42
C GLU A 190 -1.44 -28.08 -21.32
N ILE A 191 -1.47 -28.60 -20.08
CA ILE A 191 -1.91 -27.85 -18.90
C ILE A 191 -0.68 -27.29 -18.18
N GLU A 192 -0.71 -26.00 -17.90
CA GLU A 192 0.27 -25.29 -17.08
C GLU A 192 -0.39 -24.81 -15.79
N ILE A 193 0.26 -25.03 -14.65
CA ILE A 193 -0.24 -24.60 -13.33
C ILE A 193 0.54 -23.36 -12.90
N THR A 194 -0.16 -22.28 -12.58
CA THR A 194 0.49 -21.05 -12.13
C THR A 194 1.05 -21.18 -10.71
N SER A 195 2.18 -20.53 -10.45
CA SER A 195 2.70 -20.38 -9.08
C SER A 195 1.90 -19.33 -8.30
N PRO A 196 1.71 -19.47 -6.98
CA PRO A 196 0.99 -18.48 -6.18
C PRO A 196 1.72 -17.13 -6.16
N CYS A 197 1.13 -16.12 -6.81
CA CYS A 197 1.61 -14.74 -6.76
C CYS A 197 0.46 -13.74 -6.91
N ASN A 198 0.68 -12.50 -6.45
CA ASN A 198 -0.35 -11.45 -6.45
C ASN A 198 -0.80 -11.11 -7.89
N SER A 199 0.13 -11.20 -8.85
CA SER A 199 -0.15 -10.97 -10.27
C SER A 199 -1.14 -11.94 -10.90
N PHE A 200 -1.30 -13.14 -10.35
CA PHE A 200 -2.23 -14.17 -10.86
C PHE A 200 -3.53 -14.22 -10.05
N ALA A 201 -3.51 -13.76 -8.80
CA ALA A 201 -4.74 -13.51 -8.04
C ALA A 201 -5.57 -12.34 -8.61
N ALA A 202 -4.93 -11.23 -8.99
CA ALA A 202 -5.61 -10.06 -9.56
C ALA A 202 -6.46 -10.33 -10.82
N PRO A 203 -6.01 -11.09 -11.84
CA PRO A 203 -6.82 -11.42 -13.00
C PRO A 203 -8.01 -12.34 -12.68
N ALA A 204 -7.92 -13.21 -11.67
CA ALA A 204 -9.06 -14.00 -11.22
C ALA A 204 -10.15 -13.09 -10.61
N VAL A 205 -9.75 -12.12 -9.78
CA VAL A 205 -10.66 -11.09 -9.24
C VAL A 205 -11.22 -10.19 -10.35
N THR A 206 -10.42 -9.85 -11.35
CA THR A 206 -10.89 -9.12 -12.54
C THR A 206 -12.00 -9.90 -13.26
N ALA A 207 -11.86 -11.22 -13.42
CA ALA A 207 -12.90 -12.03 -14.03
C ALA A 207 -14.19 -12.09 -13.20
N LEU A 208 -14.07 -12.21 -11.86
CA LEU A 208 -15.21 -12.11 -10.94
C LEU A 208 -15.96 -10.77 -11.13
N ILE A 209 -15.21 -9.67 -11.13
CA ILE A 209 -15.77 -8.32 -11.30
C ILE A 209 -16.40 -8.15 -12.68
N CYS A 210 -15.79 -8.69 -13.74
CA CYS A 210 -16.35 -8.68 -15.08
C CYS A 210 -17.76 -9.29 -15.09
N ASN A 211 -17.97 -10.41 -14.40
CA ASN A 211 -19.27 -11.06 -14.30
C ASN A 211 -20.28 -10.24 -13.48
N ILE A 212 -19.85 -9.53 -12.43
CA ILE A 212 -20.72 -8.61 -11.66
C ILE A 212 -21.17 -7.41 -12.51
N ILE A 213 -20.25 -6.82 -13.28
CA ILE A 213 -20.53 -5.63 -14.12
C ILE A 213 -21.42 -5.98 -15.31
N LYS A 214 -21.33 -7.19 -15.87
CA LYS A 214 -22.22 -7.65 -16.96
C LYS A 214 -23.70 -7.48 -16.59
N ASP A 215 -24.05 -7.80 -15.34
CA ASP A 215 -25.42 -7.66 -14.82
C ASP A 215 -25.71 -6.24 -14.28
N ASN A 216 -24.67 -5.45 -13.97
CA ASN A 216 -24.78 -4.11 -13.39
C ASN A 216 -23.79 -3.11 -14.05
N PRO A 217 -23.99 -2.70 -15.32
CA PRO A 217 -22.98 -1.96 -16.08
C PRO A 217 -22.55 -0.60 -15.51
N ASN A 218 -23.37 0.00 -14.64
CA ASN A 218 -23.10 1.30 -14.01
C ASN A 218 -22.82 1.18 -12.50
N ILE A 219 -22.36 0.02 -12.04
CA ILE A 219 -22.03 -0.17 -10.61
C ILE A 219 -20.84 0.72 -10.23
N GLY A 220 -21.02 1.57 -9.22
CA GLY A 220 -19.93 2.37 -8.66
C GLY A 220 -19.01 1.54 -7.77
N ILE A 221 -17.75 1.96 -7.63
CA ILE A 221 -16.70 1.22 -6.89
C ILE A 221 -17.12 0.83 -5.47
N SER A 222 -17.76 1.72 -4.71
CA SER A 222 -18.22 1.42 -3.34
C SER A 222 -19.26 0.29 -3.32
N ARG A 223 -20.22 0.30 -4.24
CA ARG A 223 -21.23 -0.77 -4.35
C ARG A 223 -20.62 -2.08 -4.84
N LEU A 224 -19.61 -2.01 -5.70
CA LEU A 224 -18.86 -3.17 -6.16
C LEU A 224 -18.10 -3.82 -5.00
N LYS A 225 -17.35 -3.04 -4.20
CA LYS A 225 -16.64 -3.53 -3.01
C LYS A 225 -17.60 -4.17 -2.00
N GLU A 226 -18.77 -3.57 -1.79
CA GLU A 226 -19.83 -4.17 -0.96
C GLU A 226 -20.36 -5.50 -1.52
N ALA A 227 -20.53 -5.61 -2.84
CA ALA A 227 -20.94 -6.86 -3.47
C ALA A 227 -19.85 -7.95 -3.32
N LEU A 228 -18.58 -7.59 -3.48
CA LEU A 228 -17.44 -8.49 -3.27
C LEU A 228 -17.38 -8.95 -1.80
N LYS A 229 -17.52 -8.02 -0.85
CA LYS A 229 -17.55 -8.34 0.58
C LYS A 229 -18.63 -9.37 0.90
N ARG A 230 -19.87 -9.17 0.43
CA ARG A 230 -20.99 -10.10 0.69
C ARG A 230 -20.82 -11.50 0.12
N ASN A 231 -19.97 -11.65 -0.89
CA ASN A 231 -19.74 -12.91 -1.60
C ASN A 231 -18.40 -13.58 -1.22
N ALA A 232 -17.65 -13.01 -0.27
CA ALA A 232 -16.37 -13.54 0.17
C ALA A 232 -16.54 -14.78 1.06
N THR A 233 -15.60 -15.73 0.99
CA THR A 233 -15.66 -17.02 1.71
C THR A 233 -15.64 -16.84 3.23
N ASN A 234 -15.03 -15.77 3.74
CA ASN A 234 -14.92 -15.47 5.17
C ASN A 234 -16.10 -14.67 5.74
N ILE A 235 -17.18 -14.48 4.98
CA ILE A 235 -18.38 -13.76 5.42
C ILE A 235 -19.56 -14.73 5.51
N ILE A 236 -20.00 -15.06 6.73
CA ILE A 236 -21.17 -15.90 6.95
C ILE A 236 -22.41 -14.99 7.03
N GLN A 237 -23.42 -15.22 6.18
CA GLN A 237 -24.69 -14.49 6.25
C GLN A 237 -25.54 -14.97 7.44
N ILE A 238 -25.27 -14.51 8.66
CA ILE A 238 -26.16 -14.70 9.82
C ILE A 238 -26.27 -13.39 10.61
N GLU A 239 -27.49 -12.88 10.75
CA GLU A 239 -27.83 -11.56 11.34
C GLU A 239 -27.40 -11.37 12.82
N GLU A 240 -26.96 -12.42 13.53
CA GLU A 240 -26.55 -12.37 14.95
C GLU A 240 -25.05 -12.68 15.21
N VAL A 241 -24.24 -13.01 14.19
CA VAL A 241 -22.86 -13.51 14.37
C VAL A 241 -21.76 -12.46 14.07
N SER A 242 -22.15 -11.29 13.57
CA SER A 242 -21.23 -10.22 13.14
C SER A 242 -20.21 -9.79 14.22
N TYR A 243 -20.59 -9.87 15.49
CA TYR A 243 -19.73 -9.47 16.61
C TYR A 243 -18.59 -10.47 16.91
N ILE A 244 -18.80 -11.77 16.67
CA ILE A 244 -17.79 -12.81 16.95
C ILE A 244 -16.77 -12.88 15.81
N GLU A 245 -17.21 -12.68 14.56
CA GLU A 245 -16.34 -12.69 13.38
C GLU A 245 -15.36 -11.52 13.33
N ASN A 246 -15.77 -10.33 13.80
CA ASN A 246 -14.88 -9.17 13.91
C ASN A 246 -13.68 -9.49 14.83
N LYS A 247 -13.92 -10.10 15.99
CA LYS A 247 -12.84 -10.50 16.91
C LYS A 247 -11.87 -11.53 16.34
N VAL A 248 -12.35 -12.50 15.57
CA VAL A 248 -11.48 -13.54 14.96
C VAL A 248 -10.63 -12.97 13.82
N ASN A 249 -11.20 -12.13 12.95
CA ASN A 249 -10.46 -11.47 11.87
C ASN A 249 -9.43 -10.48 12.42
N ILE A 250 -9.76 -9.73 13.46
CA ILE A 250 -8.85 -8.85 14.19
C ILE A 250 -7.69 -9.66 14.78
N GLY A 251 -7.96 -10.74 15.52
CA GLY A 251 -6.91 -11.60 16.09
C GLY A 251 -5.91 -12.15 15.06
N ASN A 252 -6.37 -12.50 13.86
CA ASN A 252 -5.48 -12.95 12.78
C ASN A 252 -4.68 -11.82 12.12
N CYS A 253 -5.14 -10.56 12.17
CA CYS A 253 -4.37 -9.41 11.68
C CYS A 253 -3.12 -9.12 12.54
N PHE A 254 -3.14 -9.48 13.83
CA PHE A 254 -2.03 -9.22 14.77
C PHE A 254 -1.05 -10.39 14.92
N ASN A 255 -1.44 -11.61 14.53
CA ASN A 255 -0.61 -12.81 14.71
C ASN A 255 0.57 -12.93 13.72
N ASN A 256 0.75 -11.95 12.83
CA ASN A 256 1.82 -11.94 11.82
C ASN A 256 2.95 -10.93 12.11
N SER A 257 2.94 -10.24 13.25
CA SER A 257 4.04 -9.33 13.58
C SER A 257 5.34 -10.12 13.75
N THR A 258 6.37 -9.76 12.98
CA THR A 258 7.68 -10.37 13.12
C THR A 258 8.27 -10.03 14.50
N ASN A 259 8.99 -10.97 15.12
CA ASN A 259 9.82 -10.68 16.32
C ASN A 259 11.07 -9.85 15.96
N LYS A 260 11.08 -9.18 14.80
CA LYS A 260 12.23 -8.42 14.32
C LYS A 260 12.31 -7.11 15.10
N SER A 261 13.52 -6.74 15.52
CA SER A 261 13.82 -5.39 15.99
C SER A 261 13.58 -4.38 14.87
N ILE A 262 13.14 -3.19 15.23
CA ILE A 262 13.05 -2.05 14.32
C ILE A 262 14.44 -1.41 14.31
N GLU A 263 15.08 -1.38 13.15
CA GLU A 263 16.48 -0.93 12.96
C GLU A 263 16.55 0.38 12.16
N ILE A 264 15.48 1.17 12.18
CA ILE A 264 15.40 2.47 11.51
C ILE A 264 15.23 3.57 12.54
N PRO A 265 15.64 4.81 12.23
CA PRO A 265 15.43 5.93 13.12
C PRO A 265 13.95 6.13 13.51
N ILE A 266 13.72 6.29 14.81
CA ILE A 266 12.40 6.57 15.40
C ILE A 266 12.41 7.97 16.03
N ILE A 267 11.55 8.84 15.54
CA ILE A 267 11.26 10.14 16.14
C ILE A 267 9.96 10.02 16.94
N GLU A 268 10.07 10.11 18.24
CA GLU A 268 8.94 10.16 19.16
C GLU A 268 8.45 11.60 19.31
N VAL A 269 7.15 11.82 19.18
CA VAL A 269 6.53 13.14 19.27
C VAL A 269 5.46 13.16 20.35
N TYR A 270 5.74 13.86 21.44
CA TYR A 270 4.81 14.16 22.51
C TYR A 270 3.99 15.39 22.16
N ASN A 271 2.67 15.24 22.13
CA ASN A 271 1.73 16.34 22.00
C ASN A 271 0.85 16.40 23.22
N ASN A 272 0.97 17.48 24.00
CA ASN A 272 0.17 17.59 25.21
C ASN A 272 -1.21 18.23 24.98
N TYR A 273 -1.42 19.07 23.94
CA TYR A 273 -2.60 19.96 23.92
C TYR A 273 -3.09 20.51 22.57
N SER A 274 -2.45 20.24 21.43
CA SER A 274 -2.74 21.00 20.19
C SER A 274 -3.54 20.23 19.12
N ASN A 275 -4.63 20.87 18.63
CA ASN A 275 -5.39 20.42 17.45
C ASN A 275 -4.69 20.76 16.10
N LYS A 276 -3.47 21.31 16.13
CA LYS A 276 -2.66 21.62 14.92
C LYS A 276 -1.54 20.62 14.68
N VAL A 277 -1.50 19.51 15.42
CA VAL A 277 -0.40 18.54 15.36
C VAL A 277 -0.42 17.69 14.10
N TYR A 278 -1.58 17.51 13.46
CA TYR A 278 -1.62 16.90 12.13
C TYR A 278 -0.80 17.69 11.10
N ASP A 279 -0.88 19.03 11.11
CA ASP A 279 -0.10 19.90 10.22
C ASP A 279 1.41 19.80 10.50
N PHE A 280 1.79 19.60 11.77
CA PHE A 280 3.17 19.32 12.15
C PHE A 280 3.68 18.01 11.53
N TYR A 281 2.98 16.89 11.75
CA TYR A 281 3.36 15.59 11.17
C TYR A 281 3.43 15.65 9.66
N LYS A 282 2.43 16.27 9.02
CA LYS A 282 2.37 16.46 7.58
C LYS A 282 3.59 17.20 7.05
N LYS A 283 3.93 18.35 7.65
CA LYS A 283 5.05 19.18 7.21
C LYS A 283 6.40 18.51 7.47
N LEU A 284 6.62 17.92 8.64
CA LEU A 284 7.87 17.24 8.96
C LEU A 284 8.08 16.02 8.05
N THR A 285 7.05 15.20 7.82
CA THR A 285 7.10 14.07 6.88
C THR A 285 7.43 14.53 5.47
N ALA A 286 6.80 15.63 5.02
CA ALA A 286 7.07 16.21 3.71
C ALA A 286 8.54 16.64 3.57
N LYS A 287 9.13 17.27 4.60
CA LYS A 287 10.55 17.65 4.60
C LYS A 287 11.48 16.47 4.38
N PHE A 288 11.29 15.37 5.12
CA PHE A 288 12.09 14.15 4.91
C PHE A 288 11.93 13.58 3.49
N ARG A 289 10.70 13.58 2.96
CA ARG A 289 10.42 13.06 1.61
C ARG A 289 10.98 13.94 0.50
N GLU A 290 11.01 15.27 0.70
CA GLU A 290 11.66 16.22 -0.21
C GLU A 290 13.16 15.90 -0.36
N ASP A 291 13.82 15.49 0.72
CA ASP A 291 15.24 15.14 0.77
C ASP A 291 15.53 13.68 0.41
N GLY A 292 14.50 12.90 0.07
CA GLY A 292 14.66 11.57 -0.50
C GLY A 292 14.46 10.40 0.46
N TYR A 293 14.04 10.64 1.70
CA TYR A 293 13.72 9.60 2.68
C TYR A 293 12.25 9.16 2.56
N ASN A 294 11.98 7.86 2.56
CA ASN A 294 10.66 7.28 2.73
C ASN A 294 10.18 7.43 4.19
N ALA A 295 9.87 8.67 4.58
CA ALA A 295 9.36 8.97 5.90
C ALA A 295 7.88 8.59 6.04
N ILE A 296 7.55 8.02 7.20
CA ILE A 296 6.18 7.68 7.60
C ILE A 296 5.89 8.33 8.95
N SER A 297 4.82 9.13 9.01
CA SER A 297 4.24 9.55 10.29
C SER A 297 3.02 8.71 10.62
N ILE A 298 2.99 8.24 11.85
CA ILE A 298 1.79 7.66 12.42
C ILE A 298 0.90 8.82 12.91
N CYS A 299 -0.41 8.73 12.64
CA CYS A 299 -1.38 9.74 13.04
C CYS A 299 -2.55 9.10 13.81
N THR A 300 -3.14 9.84 14.74
CA THR A 300 -4.33 9.41 15.50
C THR A 300 -5.63 9.88 14.84
N GLU A 301 -5.59 10.89 13.97
CA GLU A 301 -6.76 11.47 13.31
C GLU A 301 -7.23 10.69 12.06
N ALA A 302 -8.48 10.92 11.66
CA ALA A 302 -9.18 10.24 10.57
C ALA A 302 -8.69 10.60 9.15
N GLU A 303 -7.87 11.65 9.00
CA GLU A 303 -7.34 12.07 7.69
C GLU A 303 -6.15 11.21 7.26
N LYS A 304 -6.46 10.00 6.75
CA LYS A 304 -5.47 9.13 6.12
C LYS A 304 -4.99 9.74 4.81
N ASP A 305 -3.68 9.89 4.69
CA ASP A 305 -3.03 10.32 3.45
C ASP A 305 -1.85 9.38 3.17
N LEU A 306 -2.21 8.14 2.79
CA LEU A 306 -1.25 7.04 2.61
C LEU A 306 -0.17 7.40 1.60
N CYS A 307 -0.53 8.13 0.53
CA CYS A 307 0.41 8.56 -0.49
C CYS A 307 1.43 9.58 0.03
N ASN A 308 1.07 10.42 1.03
CA ASN A 308 1.98 11.35 1.70
C ASN A 308 2.65 10.77 2.97
N GLY A 309 2.44 9.48 3.26
CA GLY A 309 3.11 8.82 4.39
C GLY A 309 2.46 9.10 5.74
N LEU A 310 1.20 9.53 5.75
CA LEU A 310 0.43 9.76 6.97
C LEU A 310 -0.49 8.57 7.20
N ILE A 311 -0.16 7.75 8.20
CA ILE A 311 -0.77 6.45 8.44
C ILE A 311 -1.48 6.45 9.78
N SER A 312 -2.79 6.17 9.76
CA SER A 312 -3.52 6.02 11.01
C SER A 312 -3.12 4.74 11.72
N ILE A 313 -2.73 4.83 12.99
CA ILE A 313 -2.44 3.63 13.78
C ILE A 313 -3.68 2.75 13.99
N ASN A 314 -4.86 3.33 13.93
CA ASN A 314 -6.13 2.62 14.03
C ASN A 314 -6.68 2.24 12.65
N SER A 315 -5.91 2.41 11.57
CA SER A 315 -6.37 2.06 10.22
C SER A 315 -6.79 0.60 10.16
N GLY A 316 -8.06 0.39 9.83
CA GLY A 316 -8.66 -0.93 9.78
C GLY A 316 -9.22 -1.42 11.11
N LEU A 317 -9.40 -0.59 12.14
CA LEU A 317 -10.02 -1.01 13.40
C LEU A 317 -11.32 -0.21 13.66
N ILE A 318 -12.21 -0.80 14.46
CA ILE A 318 -13.40 -0.16 15.00
C ILE A 318 -13.07 0.27 16.44
N ASP A 319 -13.48 1.47 16.86
CA ASP A 319 -13.09 2.11 18.13
C ASP A 319 -13.30 1.21 19.38
N ASP A 320 -14.35 0.38 19.39
CA ASP A 320 -14.68 -0.51 20.51
C ASP A 320 -13.81 -1.79 20.60
N GLU A 321 -12.88 -2.01 19.66
CA GLU A 321 -12.13 -3.27 19.50
C GLU A 321 -10.61 -3.12 19.59
N ILE A 322 -10.10 -1.94 19.92
CA ILE A 322 -8.65 -1.74 20.09
C ILE A 322 -8.19 -2.46 21.37
N PRO A 323 -7.31 -3.49 21.27
CA PRO A 323 -6.84 -4.24 22.43
C PRO A 323 -6.14 -3.31 23.43
N LEU A 324 -6.53 -3.39 24.70
CA LEU A 324 -5.81 -2.77 25.83
C LEU A 324 -4.55 -3.58 26.20
N ASP A 325 -3.85 -4.15 25.21
CA ASP A 325 -2.59 -4.86 25.40
C ASP A 325 -1.42 -3.89 25.23
N ASN A 326 -0.48 -3.91 26.17
CA ASN A 326 0.71 -3.08 26.16
C ASN A 326 1.55 -3.27 24.88
N ASN A 327 1.49 -4.43 24.24
CA ASN A 327 2.24 -4.73 23.02
C ASN A 327 1.53 -4.29 21.73
N PHE A 328 0.29 -3.80 21.81
CA PHE A 328 -0.50 -3.44 20.62
C PHE A 328 0.17 -2.35 19.78
N LEU A 329 0.61 -1.26 20.41
CA LEU A 329 1.27 -0.13 19.74
C LEU A 329 2.56 -0.58 19.04
N VAL A 330 3.43 -1.30 19.75
CA VAL A 330 4.70 -1.83 19.22
C VAL A 330 4.44 -2.78 18.04
N ASN A 331 3.49 -3.70 18.17
CA ASN A 331 3.15 -4.63 17.08
C ASN A 331 2.58 -3.90 15.86
N ARG A 332 1.76 -2.86 16.07
CA ARG A 332 1.25 -2.02 14.98
C ARG A 332 2.38 -1.28 14.27
N ILE A 333 3.31 -0.70 15.02
CA ILE A 333 4.49 -0.03 14.46
C ILE A 333 5.31 -1.02 13.63
N LYS A 334 5.58 -2.23 14.13
CA LYS A 334 6.27 -3.29 13.38
C LYS A 334 5.54 -3.64 12.08
N MET A 335 4.21 -3.80 12.13
CA MET A 335 3.41 -4.03 10.92
C MET A 335 3.49 -2.88 9.92
N ILE A 336 3.50 -1.62 10.41
CA ILE A 336 3.68 -0.44 9.56
C ILE A 336 5.06 -0.48 8.91
N CYS A 337 6.11 -0.83 9.65
CA CYS A 337 7.45 -0.98 9.08
C CYS A 337 7.49 -2.08 8.01
N ASP A 338 6.92 -3.26 8.29
CA ASP A 338 6.88 -4.39 7.34
C ASP A 338 6.11 -4.05 6.05
N ILE A 339 5.05 -3.25 6.15
CA ILE A 339 4.21 -2.88 5.00
C ILE A 339 4.82 -1.71 4.23
N TYR A 340 5.26 -0.65 4.91
CA TYR A 340 5.61 0.62 4.27
C TYR A 340 7.11 0.79 4.01
N ASP A 341 7.95 -0.11 4.53
CA ASP A 341 9.42 -0.13 4.36
C ASP A 341 10.05 1.27 4.59
N PRO A 342 9.76 1.96 5.72
CA PRO A 342 10.20 3.33 5.94
C PRO A 342 11.70 3.45 6.19
N ASP A 343 12.30 4.56 5.76
CA ASP A 343 13.66 4.95 6.15
C ASP A 343 13.68 5.60 7.54
N ILE A 344 12.58 6.23 7.93
CA ILE A 344 12.39 6.90 9.22
C ILE A 344 10.91 6.88 9.59
N ILE A 345 10.62 6.68 10.88
CA ILE A 345 9.26 6.71 11.39
C ILE A 345 9.08 7.77 12.47
N ILE A 346 7.97 8.50 12.39
CA ILE A 346 7.58 9.51 13.36
C ILE A 346 6.34 8.98 14.10
N VAL A 347 6.45 8.82 15.42
CA VAL A 347 5.45 8.16 16.25
C VAL A 347 4.81 9.16 17.22
N PRO A 348 3.48 9.35 17.19
CA PRO A 348 2.76 10.17 18.15
C PRO A 348 2.63 9.43 19.47
N ILE A 349 2.98 10.09 20.57
CA ILE A 349 2.65 9.64 21.91
C ILE A 349 1.80 10.73 22.56
N ASP A 350 0.49 10.58 22.45
CA ASP A 350 -0.48 11.43 23.15
C ASP A 350 -0.66 10.87 24.57
N MET A 351 -0.33 11.66 25.59
CA MET A 351 -0.50 11.24 26.99
C MET A 351 -1.96 11.32 27.46
N MET A 352 -2.88 11.95 26.72
CA MET A 352 -4.09 12.49 27.36
C MET A 352 -5.41 12.44 26.58
N LYS A 353 -5.57 11.71 25.47
CA LYS A 353 -6.89 11.72 24.78
C LYS A 353 -7.70 10.45 24.64
N ASP A 354 -7.15 9.25 24.73
CA ASP A 354 -8.00 8.06 24.68
C ASP A 354 -7.49 7.03 25.70
N ASN A 355 -8.39 6.19 26.22
CA ASN A 355 -8.20 5.26 27.34
C ASN A 355 -7.11 4.17 27.15
N TYR A 356 -6.10 4.39 26.30
CA TYR A 356 -4.93 3.56 26.13
C TYR A 356 -3.95 3.84 27.27
N TYR A 357 -4.06 3.07 28.35
CA TYR A 357 -2.95 2.88 29.28
C TYR A 357 -1.84 2.11 28.55
N THR A 358 -1.24 2.67 27.52
CA THR A 358 0.05 2.19 27.03
C THR A 358 1.05 2.51 28.13
N ASN A 359 1.59 1.47 28.76
CA ASN A 359 2.73 1.62 29.63
C ASN A 359 3.88 2.19 28.79
N LEU A 360 4.10 3.51 28.85
CA LEU A 360 5.16 4.21 28.10
C LEU A 360 6.51 3.51 28.27
N GLU A 361 6.78 3.00 29.48
CA GLU A 361 8.01 2.24 29.78
C GLU A 361 8.16 0.96 28.92
N ALA A 362 7.06 0.32 28.51
CA ALA A 362 7.09 -0.87 27.66
C ALA A 362 7.30 -0.52 26.18
N VAL A 363 6.84 0.65 25.75
CA VAL A 363 7.07 1.17 24.39
C VAL A 363 8.52 1.61 24.26
N GLU A 364 9.03 2.36 25.25
CA GLU A 364 10.42 2.82 25.32
C GLU A 364 11.42 1.67 25.55
N SER A 365 11.01 0.55 26.17
CA SER A 365 11.90 -0.62 26.31
C SER A 365 12.03 -1.45 25.04
N ASP A 366 11.01 -1.41 24.17
CA ASP A 366 10.93 -2.24 22.96
C ASP A 366 11.23 -1.47 21.67
N LEU A 367 11.13 -0.14 21.69
CA LEU A 367 11.51 0.77 20.62
C LEU A 367 12.74 1.58 21.06
N GLU A 368 13.84 1.42 20.34
CA GLU A 368 15.02 2.26 20.52
C GLU A 368 14.73 3.64 19.92
N ILE A 369 14.40 4.62 20.77
CA ILE A 369 14.02 5.98 20.34
C ILE A 369 15.28 6.84 20.16
N ASP A 370 15.50 7.36 18.96
CA ASP A 370 16.66 8.20 18.64
C ASP A 370 16.46 9.67 19.02
N ILE A 371 15.25 10.19 18.77
CA ILE A 371 14.91 11.61 18.96
C ILE A 371 13.53 11.72 19.59
N LYS A 372 13.43 12.56 20.63
CA LYS A 372 12.18 12.91 21.28
C LYS A 372 11.84 14.38 20.99
N ILE A 373 10.60 14.64 20.62
CA ILE A 373 10.09 15.98 20.34
C ILE A 373 8.90 16.24 21.27
N ASN A 374 8.93 17.32 22.04
CA ASN A 374 7.81 17.76 22.86
C ASN A 374 7.20 19.04 22.29
N ILE A 375 5.90 19.02 22.01
CA ILE A 375 5.13 20.17 21.50
C ILE A 375 4.27 20.73 22.63
N ASN A 376 4.64 21.93 23.09
CA ASN A 376 3.96 22.64 24.18
C ASN A 376 2.70 23.40 23.68
N GLU A 377 1.86 23.89 24.60
CA GLU A 377 0.59 24.59 24.30
C GLU A 377 0.75 25.79 23.35
N ASN A 378 1.89 26.48 23.42
CA ASN A 378 2.20 27.63 22.56
C ASN A 378 2.79 27.23 21.19
N LEU A 379 2.83 25.94 20.89
CA LEU A 379 3.54 25.34 19.76
C LEU A 379 5.06 25.57 19.78
N ASP A 380 5.61 25.75 20.98
CA ASP A 380 7.05 25.66 21.20
C ASP A 380 7.44 24.17 21.17
N ILE A 381 8.46 23.86 20.40
CA ILE A 381 8.93 22.51 20.08
C ILE A 381 10.27 22.32 20.76
N GLU A 382 10.33 21.44 21.74
CA GLU A 382 11.57 21.03 22.40
C GLU A 382 12.04 19.72 21.78
N VAL A 383 13.24 19.72 21.19
CA VAL A 383 13.86 18.51 20.64
C VAL A 383 14.92 18.03 21.61
N MET A 384 14.82 16.77 22.00
CA MET A 384 15.71 16.05 22.90
C MET A 384 16.33 14.86 22.16
N SER A 385 17.64 14.69 22.24
CA SER A 385 18.33 13.48 21.77
C SER A 385 19.36 13.05 22.81
N GLU A 386 19.56 11.73 22.92
CA GLU A 386 20.58 11.16 23.80
C GLU A 386 21.96 11.37 23.17
N ASN A 387 22.80 12.17 23.82
CA ASN A 387 24.18 12.42 23.40
C ASN A 387 25.15 11.82 24.41
N GLU A 388 26.29 11.29 23.94
CA GLU A 388 27.45 11.05 24.80
C GLU A 388 28.39 12.27 24.74
N LYS A 389 28.15 13.22 25.67
CA LYS A 389 28.90 14.47 25.96
C LYS A 389 28.74 15.66 25.01
N TYR A 390 28.16 16.75 25.54
CA TYR A 390 28.49 18.14 25.23
C TYR A 390 28.40 19.01 26.50
N GLU A 391 29.16 20.11 26.55
CA GLU A 391 29.38 20.96 27.75
C GLU A 391 28.10 21.67 28.30
N ASP A 392 26.95 21.57 27.64
CA ASP A 392 25.70 22.26 28.01
C ASP A 392 24.49 21.32 28.30
N CYS A 393 24.70 20.01 28.50
CA CYS A 393 23.61 19.06 28.77
C CYS A 393 23.18 19.00 30.26
N GLU A 394 21.87 19.02 30.54
CA GLU A 394 21.34 18.76 31.88
C GLU A 394 21.36 17.25 32.21
N ILE A 395 21.78 16.89 33.43
CA ILE A 395 21.91 15.50 33.88
C ILE A 395 20.56 15.02 34.42
N TYR A 396 19.93 14.06 33.75
CA TYR A 396 18.74 13.34 34.24
C TYR A 396 19.15 12.06 34.99
N PRO A 397 18.29 11.50 35.87
CA PRO A 397 18.64 10.38 36.73
C PRO A 397 18.71 9.07 35.94
N ASN A 398 19.81 8.88 35.19
CA ASN A 398 20.33 7.62 34.61
C ASN A 398 21.68 7.82 33.85
N ASN A 399 22.45 8.89 34.12
CA ASN A 399 23.73 9.19 33.43
C ASN A 399 23.63 9.36 31.90
N LYS A 400 22.47 9.77 31.38
CA LYS A 400 22.29 10.14 29.96
C LYS A 400 22.36 11.66 29.81
N TYR A 401 23.11 12.16 28.83
CA TYR A 401 23.14 13.60 28.51
C TYR A 401 22.08 13.88 27.46
N ILE A 402 21.21 14.85 27.72
CA ILE A 402 20.13 15.24 26.81
C ILE A 402 20.45 16.64 26.29
N GLU A 403 20.55 16.77 24.96
CA GLU A 403 20.61 18.08 24.31
C GLU A 403 19.18 18.56 24.04
N THR A 404 18.79 19.71 24.60
CA THR A 404 17.45 20.29 24.42
C THR A 404 17.53 21.58 23.62
N LYS A 405 16.76 21.68 22.53
CA LYS A 405 16.64 22.91 21.73
C LYS A 405 15.19 23.25 21.43
N THR A 406 14.83 24.53 21.60
CA THR A 406 13.47 25.03 21.41
C THR A 406 13.29 25.72 20.06
N PHE A 407 12.16 25.43 19.39
CA PHE A 407 11.69 26.09 18.16
C PHE A 407 10.25 26.58 18.36
N THR A 408 9.76 27.48 17.51
CA THR A 408 8.33 27.84 17.48
C THR A 408 7.72 27.31 16.17
N PHE A 409 6.55 26.68 16.21
CA PHE A 409 5.94 26.12 15.01
C PHE A 409 5.33 27.21 14.11
N ASN A 410 6.00 27.50 13.00
CA ASN A 410 5.45 28.20 11.83
C ASN A 410 6.17 27.73 10.57
N ASP A 411 5.63 28.09 9.39
CA ASP A 411 6.15 27.66 8.08
C ASP A 411 7.62 28.02 7.85
N GLN A 412 8.13 29.07 8.51
CA GLN A 412 9.52 29.51 8.35
C GLN A 412 10.49 28.73 9.24
N GLN A 413 10.00 28.03 10.26
CA GLN A 413 10.82 27.35 11.27
C GLN A 413 10.83 25.83 11.13
N ILE A 414 9.93 25.23 10.33
CA ILE A 414 9.96 23.78 10.08
C ILE A 414 11.27 23.36 9.38
N ASP A 415 11.80 24.18 8.46
CA ASP A 415 13.08 23.91 7.81
C ASP A 415 14.24 23.95 8.82
N HIS A 416 14.22 24.88 9.78
CA HIS A 416 15.24 24.95 10.82
C HIS A 416 15.17 23.75 11.77
N LEU A 417 13.96 23.33 12.15
CA LEU A 417 13.74 22.13 12.96
C LEU A 417 14.26 20.89 12.21
N TYR A 418 13.87 20.73 10.95
CA TYR A 418 14.28 19.61 10.10
C TYR A 418 15.81 19.52 9.97
N ASN A 419 16.47 20.63 9.63
CA ASN A 419 17.93 20.66 9.51
C ASN A 419 18.63 20.34 10.84
N TYR A 420 18.05 20.76 11.96
CA TYR A 420 18.58 20.40 13.28
C TYR A 420 18.41 18.90 13.55
N ILE A 421 17.25 18.32 13.26
CA ILE A 421 17.00 16.87 13.39
C ILE A 421 18.01 16.07 12.55
N LEU A 422 18.24 16.45 11.29
CA LEU A 422 19.26 15.80 10.45
C LEU A 422 20.65 15.85 11.08
N SER A 423 21.03 17.01 11.63
CA SER A 423 22.35 17.16 12.27
C SER A 423 22.55 16.22 13.46
N LEU A 424 21.48 15.85 14.18
CA LEU A 424 21.54 14.89 15.29
C LEU A 424 21.82 13.46 14.79
N PHE A 425 21.26 13.07 13.64
CA PHE A 425 21.56 11.77 13.04
C PHE A 425 23.00 11.70 12.50
N GLU A 426 23.50 12.76 11.85
CA GLU A 426 24.88 12.82 11.35
C GLU A 426 25.92 12.73 12.48
N THR A 427 25.65 13.36 13.64
CA THR A 427 26.54 13.29 14.80
C THR A 427 26.59 11.90 15.43
N ASN A 428 25.54 11.10 15.26
CA ASN A 428 25.44 9.75 15.79
C ASN A 428 26.10 8.70 14.86
N GLU A 429 26.07 8.88 13.54
CA GLU A 429 26.74 7.98 12.58
C GLU A 429 28.28 8.13 12.55
N GLY A 430 28.82 9.28 12.94
CA GLY A 430 30.25 9.60 12.85
C GLY A 430 31.20 8.89 13.83
N LYS A 431 30.73 7.88 14.59
CA LYS A 431 31.51 7.23 15.67
C LYS A 431 31.40 5.71 15.71
N ILE A 432 31.39 5.04 14.54
CA ILE A 432 31.78 3.63 14.47
C ILE A 432 33.32 3.56 14.45
N ASP A 433 33.88 3.34 15.64
CA ASP A 433 35.21 2.81 15.95
C ASP A 433 36.28 2.81 14.85
N THR A 434 37.21 3.76 14.98
CA THR A 434 38.62 3.46 14.75
C THR A 434 39.10 2.48 15.82
N TYR A 435 38.89 1.18 15.61
CA TYR A 435 39.77 0.16 16.20
C TYR A 435 40.89 -0.16 15.21
N GLU A 436 42.10 0.05 15.69
CA GLU A 436 43.37 -0.15 15.01
C GLU A 436 43.58 -1.64 14.60
N PHE A 437 44.07 -1.80 13.35
CA PHE A 437 44.68 -2.97 12.68
C PHE A 437 43.83 -4.21 12.31
#